data_AF-A0A7Y4SYS5-F1
#
_entry.id   AF-A0A7Y4SYS5-F1
#
_cell.length_a   1.000
_cell.length_b   1.000
_cell.length_c   1.000
_cell.angle_alpha   90.00
_cell.angle_beta   90.00
_cell.angle_gamma   90.00
#
_symmetry.space_group_name_H-M   'P 1'
#
loop_
_entity.id
_entity.type
_entity.pdbx_description
1 polymer ?
#
loop_
_entity_poly.entity_id
_entity_poly.type
_entity_poly.pdbx_seq_one_letter_code
_entity_poly.pdbx_strand_id
1 'polypeptide(L)'
;MKKQSFRILISSIILLLFNSLNAQTPTEDLQIGIKEYGVLAEMLEGFNRNKFTTTEIDNFRIRFNNGILLLEKVVLKGNSNQIKVARFYQSLFRFKTFMFHYYLNEKAKSYELIKPLESELTSRVRDDFPLIYSYFGEEYTVQWENFSQTQIQFYVAAGLVSYAEGQYIEAYRLSKKAIDYPSISNILKYFALNTILDCENKGSVSFSPTERLDYASRSLISYQNLSESERGKLGEKNYETLRRGINILLEIVEKDVSAPVIKACANGAKIGGTFIKKGDLSILMLYTRCYISEYSGNIDYHKEALAYARGGFNEDVGNKVAAQYVGIRALDALVRMNPATNCSDLIKYAAEYRYFEKTTKAEELELLIPKCEQKRIEEEKAEARRARRANRYFSVYMGFEPFPAFASSGKVDIGGHIDLRGRRVAHSFGFANIKQKKDLISAKERWDGIKTFYALKIFNKTQIAYTGLYLGYANKEFTPINALIIPNDKSIPTYSSLLSPIDKQYEILWNSGMQILGKFLGGDVWFGVGGAYHQLSYDEKVVIKDNEISGHEFFEKRKSANQFTIIMRLGLSIGLNIGDSRMK
;
A
#
# COMPACT_ATOMS: atom_id res chain seq x y z
N MET A 1 -79.21 58.02 10.68
CA MET A 1 -77.93 57.58 11.30
C MET A 1 -77.48 56.15 10.95
N LYS A 2 -78.35 55.16 10.65
CA LYS A 2 -77.92 53.76 10.42
C LYS A 2 -77.12 53.47 9.12
N LYS A 3 -77.18 54.30 8.08
CA LYS A 3 -76.47 54.07 6.79
C LYS A 3 -75.01 54.54 6.76
N GLN A 4 -74.63 55.53 7.57
CA GLN A 4 -73.26 56.05 7.61
C GLN A 4 -72.33 55.14 8.42
N SER A 5 -72.81 54.60 9.56
CA SER A 5 -72.04 53.69 10.39
C SER A 5 -71.72 52.37 9.69
N PHE A 6 -72.62 51.87 8.82
CA PHE A 6 -72.40 50.64 8.05
C PHE A 6 -71.38 50.83 6.91
N ARG A 7 -71.36 52.00 6.27
CA ARG A 7 -70.35 52.34 5.25
C ARG A 7 -68.95 52.51 5.83
N ILE A 8 -68.84 53.08 7.03
CA ILE A 8 -67.54 53.20 7.72
C ILE A 8 -67.03 51.82 8.16
N LEU A 9 -67.91 50.93 8.63
CA LEU A 9 -67.53 49.57 9.02
C LEU A 9 -67.08 48.74 7.80
N ILE A 10 -67.78 48.84 6.67
CA ILE A 10 -67.40 48.16 5.42
C ILE A 10 -66.10 48.74 4.86
N SER A 11 -65.91 50.06 4.83
CA SER A 11 -64.65 50.66 4.40
C SER A 11 -63.48 50.30 5.32
N SER A 12 -63.72 50.13 6.63
CA SER A 12 -62.69 49.70 7.58
C SER A 12 -62.34 48.23 7.43
N ILE A 13 -63.33 47.37 7.17
CA ILE A 13 -63.15 45.94 6.87
C ILE A 13 -62.47 45.75 5.52
N ILE A 14 -62.78 46.57 4.51
CA ILE A 14 -62.10 46.58 3.21
C ILE A 14 -60.66 47.10 3.35
N LEU A 15 -60.39 48.15 4.15
CA LEU A 15 -59.01 48.58 4.43
C LEU A 15 -58.20 47.54 5.22
N LEU A 16 -58.84 46.81 6.14
CA LEU A 16 -58.21 45.71 6.87
C LEU A 16 -57.99 44.48 5.98
N LEU A 17 -58.91 44.20 5.03
CA LEU A 17 -58.79 43.11 4.06
C LEU A 17 -57.79 43.42 2.93
N PHE A 18 -57.63 44.69 2.53
CA PHE A 18 -56.60 45.12 1.57
C PHE A 18 -55.19 45.15 2.20
N ASN A 19 -55.06 45.37 3.51
CA ASN A 19 -53.78 45.19 4.21
C ASN A 19 -53.42 43.71 4.45
N SER A 20 -54.37 42.79 4.28
CA SER A 20 -54.11 41.34 4.24
C SER A 20 -53.82 40.78 2.84
N LEU A 21 -53.70 41.64 1.81
CA LEU A 21 -53.12 41.24 0.52
C LEU A 21 -51.60 41.06 0.68
N ASN A 22 -51.23 39.83 1.05
CA ASN A 22 -49.93 39.19 0.90
C ASN A 22 -48.72 40.04 1.33
N ALA A 23 -48.65 40.39 2.62
CA ALA A 23 -47.33 40.57 3.22
C ALA A 23 -46.63 39.20 3.17
N GLN A 24 -45.67 39.05 2.24
CA GLN A 24 -44.85 37.85 2.15
C GLN A 24 -44.30 37.50 3.53
N THR A 25 -44.42 36.22 3.90
CA THR A 25 -43.87 35.74 5.16
C THR A 25 -42.34 35.78 5.10
N PRO A 26 -41.63 35.89 6.25
CA PRO A 26 -40.16 35.79 6.25
C PRO A 26 -39.64 34.49 5.61
N THR A 27 -40.42 33.41 5.64
CA THR A 27 -40.11 32.16 4.95
C THR A 27 -40.16 32.33 3.43
N GLU A 28 -41.23 32.94 2.90
CA GLU A 28 -41.39 33.21 1.47
C GLU A 28 -40.33 34.20 0.97
N ASP A 29 -40.08 35.29 1.71
CA ASP A 29 -39.02 36.26 1.41
C ASP A 29 -37.65 35.57 1.35
N LEU A 30 -37.36 34.65 2.29
CA LEU A 30 -36.11 33.88 2.30
C LEU A 30 -36.00 32.96 1.08
N GLN A 31 -37.07 32.23 0.74
CA GLN A 31 -37.09 31.33 -0.41
C GLN A 31 -36.92 32.08 -1.73
N ILE A 32 -37.62 33.20 -1.91
CA ILE A 32 -37.47 34.00 -3.13
C ILE A 32 -36.08 34.64 -3.18
N GLY A 33 -35.55 35.13 -2.06
CA GLY A 33 -34.19 35.66 -1.98
C GLY A 33 -33.11 34.63 -2.37
N ILE A 34 -33.24 33.39 -1.88
CA ILE A 34 -32.34 32.28 -2.24
C ILE A 34 -32.48 31.91 -3.73
N LYS A 35 -33.71 31.94 -4.26
CA LYS A 35 -33.97 31.70 -5.68
C LYS A 35 -33.27 32.74 -6.56
N GLU A 36 -33.39 34.02 -6.22
CA GLU A 36 -32.69 35.11 -6.93
C GLU A 36 -31.17 34.92 -6.88
N TYR A 37 -30.62 34.43 -5.76
CA TYR A 37 -29.20 34.09 -5.68
C TYR A 37 -28.82 32.97 -6.65
N GLY A 38 -29.61 31.90 -6.70
CA GLY A 38 -29.37 30.77 -7.61
C GLY A 38 -29.27 31.23 -9.07
N VAL A 39 -30.21 32.07 -9.50
CA VAL A 39 -30.22 32.64 -10.85
C VAL A 39 -28.98 33.51 -11.10
N LEU A 40 -28.58 34.36 -10.16
CA LEU A 40 -27.35 35.16 -10.31
C LEU A 40 -26.09 34.31 -10.37
N ALA A 41 -26.04 33.24 -9.58
CA ALA A 41 -24.90 32.32 -9.58
C ALA A 41 -24.76 31.63 -10.94
N GLU A 42 -25.86 31.14 -11.52
CA GLU A 42 -25.89 30.54 -12.86
C GLU A 42 -25.47 31.53 -13.95
N MET A 43 -25.96 32.78 -13.89
CA MET A 43 -25.55 33.84 -14.82
C MET A 43 -24.04 34.07 -14.81
N LEU A 44 -23.39 33.95 -13.65
CA LEU A 44 -21.94 34.12 -13.49
C LEU A 44 -21.13 32.88 -13.87
N GLU A 45 -21.66 31.66 -13.72
CA GLU A 45 -20.98 30.45 -14.16
C GLU A 45 -20.88 30.35 -15.68
N GLY A 46 -21.90 30.84 -16.40
CA GLY A 46 -21.90 30.97 -17.87
C GLY A 46 -21.14 32.20 -18.40
N PHE A 47 -20.42 32.94 -17.54
CA PHE A 47 -19.92 34.26 -17.90
C PHE A 47 -18.86 34.24 -19.01
N ASN A 48 -19.17 34.89 -20.13
CA ASN A 48 -18.21 35.26 -21.16
C ASN A 48 -18.25 36.77 -21.37
N ARG A 49 -17.12 37.43 -21.11
CA ARG A 49 -16.95 38.90 -21.19
C ARG A 49 -17.44 39.51 -22.50
N ASN A 50 -17.34 38.77 -23.60
CA ASN A 50 -17.70 39.25 -24.94
C ASN A 50 -19.18 39.05 -25.29
N LYS A 51 -20.00 38.53 -24.37
CA LYS A 51 -21.39 38.11 -24.64
C LYS A 51 -22.47 38.80 -23.80
N PHE A 52 -22.11 39.52 -22.73
CA PHE A 52 -23.12 40.21 -21.92
C PHE A 52 -23.64 41.46 -22.63
N THR A 53 -24.91 41.43 -22.95
CA THR A 53 -25.69 42.58 -23.42
C THR A 53 -25.96 43.54 -22.25
N THR A 54 -26.25 44.82 -22.56
CA THR A 54 -26.68 45.80 -21.55
C THR A 54 -27.89 45.29 -20.74
N THR A 55 -28.81 44.59 -21.41
CA THR A 55 -29.98 43.98 -20.78
C THR A 55 -29.62 42.94 -19.72
N GLU A 56 -28.60 42.10 -19.95
CA GLU A 56 -28.16 41.12 -18.97
C GLU A 56 -27.46 41.76 -17.77
N ILE A 57 -26.73 42.86 -17.99
CA ILE A 57 -26.11 43.66 -16.93
C ILE A 57 -27.19 44.30 -16.04
N ASP A 58 -28.21 44.90 -16.63
CA ASP A 58 -29.30 45.51 -15.89
C ASP A 58 -30.14 44.45 -15.16
N ASN A 59 -30.39 43.31 -15.79
CA ASN A 59 -31.04 42.16 -15.14
C ASN A 59 -30.24 41.68 -13.93
N PHE A 60 -28.91 41.59 -14.02
CA PHE A 60 -28.07 41.22 -12.88
C PHE A 60 -28.26 42.20 -11.71
N ARG A 61 -28.21 43.51 -11.99
CA ARG A 61 -28.38 44.57 -10.97
C ARG A 61 -29.75 44.52 -10.31
N ILE A 62 -30.81 44.36 -11.12
CA ILE A 62 -32.19 44.26 -10.62
C ILE A 62 -32.35 43.05 -9.70
N ARG A 63 -31.86 41.88 -10.12
CA ARG A 63 -31.94 40.66 -9.31
C ARG A 63 -31.14 40.75 -8.02
N PHE A 64 -29.94 41.33 -8.07
CA PHE A 64 -29.14 41.58 -6.86
C PHE A 64 -29.90 42.48 -5.86
N ASN A 65 -30.40 43.63 -6.33
CA ASN A 65 -31.13 44.57 -5.47
C ASN A 65 -32.40 43.93 -4.88
N ASN A 66 -33.17 43.22 -5.70
CA ASN A 66 -34.37 42.52 -5.25
C ASN A 66 -34.05 41.43 -4.22
N GLY A 67 -33.05 40.60 -4.50
CA GLY A 67 -32.60 39.54 -3.59
C GLY A 67 -32.13 40.09 -2.25
N ILE A 68 -31.28 41.11 -2.24
CA ILE A 68 -30.81 41.76 -1.00
C ILE A 68 -31.97 42.35 -0.21
N LEU A 69 -32.89 43.07 -0.86
CA LEU A 69 -34.06 43.67 -0.21
C LEU A 69 -34.96 42.61 0.45
N LEU A 70 -35.16 41.47 -0.21
CA LEU A 70 -35.91 40.34 0.35
C LEU A 70 -35.21 39.78 1.58
N LEU A 71 -33.90 39.53 1.50
CA LEU A 71 -33.14 39.03 2.64
C LEU A 71 -33.06 40.03 3.81
N GLU A 72 -33.04 41.34 3.54
CA GLU A 72 -33.12 42.38 4.59
C GLU A 72 -34.45 42.32 5.34
N LYS A 73 -35.58 42.10 4.65
CA LYS A 73 -36.88 41.87 5.32
C LYS A 73 -36.83 40.65 6.24
N VAL A 74 -36.17 39.57 5.82
CA VAL A 74 -35.98 38.37 6.64
C VAL A 74 -35.10 38.67 7.86
N VAL A 75 -34.04 39.45 7.72
CA VAL A 75 -33.20 39.85 8.86
C VAL A 75 -33.99 40.64 9.91
N LEU A 76 -34.96 41.46 9.48
CA LEU A 76 -35.79 42.28 10.37
C LEU A 76 -36.94 41.51 11.03
N LYS A 77 -37.52 40.52 10.34
CA LYS A 77 -38.80 39.90 10.71
C LYS A 77 -38.75 38.37 10.93
N GLY A 78 -37.65 37.72 10.54
CA GLY A 78 -37.48 36.27 10.63
C GLY A 78 -37.10 35.77 12.02
N ASN A 79 -37.16 34.47 12.21
CA ASN A 79 -36.63 33.81 13.41
C ASN A 79 -35.10 33.70 13.37
N SER A 80 -34.49 33.28 14.48
CA SER A 80 -33.02 33.16 14.60
C SER A 80 -32.35 32.38 13.47
N ASN A 81 -32.92 31.23 13.05
CA ASN A 81 -32.35 30.41 11.98
C ASN A 81 -32.49 31.11 10.62
N GLN A 82 -33.67 31.68 10.33
CA GLN A 82 -33.92 32.44 9.11
C GLN A 82 -32.98 33.64 8.99
N ILE A 83 -32.74 34.36 10.09
CA ILE A 83 -31.80 35.50 10.11
C ILE A 83 -30.38 35.03 9.80
N LYS A 84 -29.92 33.91 10.38
CA LYS A 84 -28.59 33.36 10.10
C LYS A 84 -28.41 33.01 8.62
N VAL A 85 -29.41 32.34 8.03
CA VAL A 85 -29.41 31.93 6.62
C VAL A 85 -29.52 33.15 5.70
N ALA A 86 -30.37 34.12 6.03
CA ALA A 86 -30.52 35.35 5.26
C ALA A 86 -29.19 36.13 5.21
N ARG A 87 -28.53 36.32 6.35
CA ARG A 87 -27.21 36.95 6.41
C ARG A 87 -26.18 36.17 5.58
N PHE A 88 -26.24 34.83 5.60
CA PHE A 88 -25.32 33.98 4.82
C PHE A 88 -25.48 34.25 3.33
N TYR A 89 -26.71 34.22 2.81
CA TYR A 89 -26.97 34.52 1.41
C TYR A 89 -26.70 35.98 1.05
N GLN A 90 -26.89 36.95 1.95
CA GLN A 90 -26.48 38.34 1.72
C GLN A 90 -24.98 38.45 1.43
N SER A 91 -24.13 37.77 2.21
CA SER A 91 -22.68 37.75 1.96
C SER A 91 -22.35 37.06 0.62
N LEU A 92 -23.06 35.99 0.26
CA LEU A 92 -22.88 35.33 -1.05
C LEU A 92 -23.30 36.24 -2.22
N PHE A 93 -24.43 36.95 -2.11
CA PHE A 93 -24.86 37.94 -3.11
C PHE A 93 -23.80 39.02 -3.31
N ARG A 94 -23.29 39.60 -2.21
CA ARG A 94 -22.25 40.63 -2.28
C ARG A 94 -20.97 40.09 -2.92
N PHE A 95 -20.59 38.85 -2.63
CA PHE A 95 -19.45 38.18 -3.27
C PHE A 95 -19.69 38.00 -4.79
N LYS A 96 -20.90 37.61 -5.21
CA LYS A 96 -21.26 37.54 -6.63
C LYS A 96 -21.21 38.90 -7.31
N THR A 97 -21.63 39.98 -6.66
CA THR A 97 -21.50 41.35 -7.18
C THR A 97 -20.03 41.77 -7.32
N PHE A 98 -19.18 41.43 -6.34
CA PHE A 98 -17.75 41.60 -6.46
C PHE A 98 -17.17 40.88 -7.68
N MET A 99 -17.52 39.60 -7.89
CA MET A 99 -17.08 38.84 -9.06
C MET A 99 -17.62 39.40 -10.38
N PHE A 100 -18.86 39.90 -10.37
CA PHE A 100 -19.48 40.53 -11.52
C PHE A 100 -18.71 41.78 -11.97
N HIS A 101 -18.39 42.70 -11.07
CA HIS A 101 -17.57 43.86 -11.39
C HIS A 101 -16.17 43.48 -11.89
N TYR A 102 -15.57 42.44 -11.30
CA TYR A 102 -14.28 41.93 -11.74
C TYR A 102 -14.34 41.44 -13.19
N TYR A 103 -15.37 40.67 -13.53
CA TYR A 103 -15.57 40.13 -14.86
C TYR A 103 -15.92 41.18 -15.92
N LEU A 104 -16.59 42.27 -15.52
CA LEU A 104 -16.80 43.46 -16.36
C LEU A 104 -15.53 44.32 -16.54
N ASN A 105 -14.41 43.95 -15.91
CA ASN A 105 -13.18 44.74 -15.85
C ASN A 105 -13.37 46.10 -15.15
N GLU A 106 -14.36 46.22 -14.27
CA GLU A 106 -14.60 47.36 -13.37
C GLU A 106 -13.83 47.14 -12.04
N LYS A 107 -12.51 47.07 -12.14
CA LYS A 107 -11.63 46.66 -11.04
C LYS A 107 -11.70 47.59 -9.82
N ALA A 108 -11.76 48.91 -10.01
CA ALA A 108 -11.93 49.88 -8.93
C ALA A 108 -13.20 49.63 -8.10
N LYS A 109 -14.34 49.38 -8.75
CA LYS A 109 -15.60 49.03 -8.06
C LYS A 109 -15.50 47.71 -7.31
N SER A 110 -14.80 46.74 -7.89
CA SER A 110 -14.54 45.46 -7.22
C SER A 110 -13.68 45.65 -5.96
N TYR A 111 -12.67 46.52 -6.04
CA TYR A 111 -11.75 46.80 -4.94
C TYR A 111 -12.46 47.46 -3.75
N GLU A 112 -13.37 48.40 -3.98
CA GLU A 112 -14.19 49.04 -2.94
C GLU A 112 -15.01 48.03 -2.11
N LEU A 113 -15.36 46.89 -2.71
CA LEU A 113 -16.13 45.84 -2.05
C LEU A 113 -15.27 44.87 -1.21
N ILE A 114 -13.94 44.86 -1.36
CA ILE A 114 -13.08 43.89 -0.68
C ILE A 114 -13.17 44.01 0.84
N LYS A 115 -12.96 45.21 1.39
CA LYS A 115 -12.94 45.43 2.84
C LYS A 115 -14.27 45.06 3.53
N PRO A 116 -15.45 45.52 3.06
CA PRO A 116 -16.71 45.12 3.67
C PRO A 116 -16.96 43.61 3.52
N LEU A 117 -16.64 43.01 2.36
CA LEU A 117 -16.79 41.57 2.15
C LEU A 117 -15.87 40.72 3.03
N GLU A 118 -14.61 41.11 3.20
CA GLU A 118 -13.68 40.37 4.04
C GLU A 118 -14.18 40.32 5.48
N SER A 119 -14.66 41.45 6.01
CA SER A 119 -15.25 41.52 7.35
C SER A 119 -16.41 40.54 7.51
N GLU A 120 -17.35 40.54 6.56
CA GLU A 120 -18.51 39.65 6.59
C GLU A 120 -18.11 38.17 6.47
N LEU A 121 -17.26 37.83 5.50
CA LEU A 121 -16.86 36.45 5.26
C LEU A 121 -16.03 35.91 6.42
N THR A 122 -15.12 36.71 6.99
CA THR A 122 -14.25 36.30 8.11
C THR A 122 -15.01 36.19 9.43
N SER A 123 -16.11 36.94 9.60
CA SER A 123 -16.94 36.83 10.80
C SER A 123 -17.62 35.47 10.97
N ARG A 124 -17.66 34.66 9.90
CA ARG A 124 -18.25 33.31 9.91
C ARG A 124 -17.18 32.27 10.18
N VAL A 125 -17.40 31.47 11.22
CA VAL A 125 -16.50 30.40 11.68
C VAL A 125 -17.16 29.04 11.53
N ARG A 126 -16.39 27.96 11.74
CA ARG A 126 -16.89 26.58 11.63
C ARG A 126 -18.11 26.31 12.51
N ASP A 127 -18.16 26.89 13.70
CA ASP A 127 -19.26 26.72 14.67
C ASP A 127 -20.58 27.37 14.23
N ASP A 128 -20.56 28.23 13.21
CA ASP A 128 -21.78 28.77 12.60
C ASP A 128 -22.49 27.76 11.68
N PHE A 129 -21.88 26.60 11.42
CA PHE A 129 -22.34 25.56 10.51
C PHE A 129 -22.58 24.23 11.25
N PRO A 130 -23.51 23.37 10.79
CA PRO A 130 -24.28 23.50 9.56
C PRO A 130 -25.41 24.54 9.61
N LEU A 131 -25.65 25.20 8.48
CA LEU A 131 -26.87 26.00 8.30
C LEU A 131 -27.96 25.12 7.70
N ILE A 132 -29.09 25.01 8.39
CA ILE A 132 -30.24 24.19 7.98
C ILE A 132 -31.42 25.12 7.68
N TYR A 133 -32.03 24.97 6.50
CA TYR A 133 -33.19 25.76 6.09
C TYR A 133 -34.11 24.99 5.14
N SER A 134 -35.40 25.36 5.12
CA SER A 134 -36.38 24.80 4.19
C SER A 134 -36.53 25.69 2.95
N TYR A 135 -36.42 25.09 1.77
CA TYR A 135 -36.58 25.74 0.47
C TYR A 135 -37.57 24.95 -0.39
N PHE A 136 -38.73 25.55 -0.68
CA PHE A 136 -39.84 24.93 -1.42
C PHE A 136 -40.24 23.52 -0.93
N GLY A 137 -40.25 23.32 0.38
CA GLY A 137 -40.70 22.06 1.01
C GLY A 137 -39.59 21.03 1.23
N GLU A 138 -38.38 21.28 0.72
CA GLU A 138 -37.21 20.43 0.98
C GLU A 138 -36.28 21.08 2.01
N GLU A 139 -35.59 20.24 2.79
CA GLU A 139 -34.61 20.70 3.78
C GLU A 139 -33.20 20.69 3.18
N TYR A 140 -32.51 21.82 3.23
CA TYR A 140 -31.16 21.99 2.74
C TYR A 140 -30.19 22.22 3.90
N THR A 141 -29.00 21.64 3.77
CA THR A 141 -27.91 21.78 4.74
C THR A 141 -26.67 22.33 4.04
N VAL A 142 -26.14 23.45 4.54
CA VAL A 142 -24.85 24.00 4.11
C VAL A 142 -23.80 23.65 5.15
N GLN A 143 -22.76 22.92 4.75
CA GLN A 143 -21.64 22.58 5.61
C GLN A 143 -20.56 23.66 5.59
N TRP A 144 -19.70 23.67 6.61
CA TRP A 144 -18.55 24.58 6.67
C TRP A 144 -17.65 24.43 5.44
N GLU A 145 -17.45 23.20 4.97
CA GLU A 145 -16.61 22.88 3.83
C GLU A 145 -17.10 23.59 2.57
N ASN A 146 -18.42 23.65 2.34
CA ASN A 146 -19.01 24.40 1.21
C ASN A 146 -18.70 25.90 1.29
N PHE A 147 -18.84 26.49 2.48
CA PHE A 147 -18.61 27.92 2.67
C PHE A 147 -17.12 28.30 2.65
N SER A 148 -16.26 27.47 3.24
CA SER A 148 -14.80 27.69 3.24
C SER A 148 -14.24 27.79 1.81
N GLN A 149 -14.81 27.06 0.85
CA GLN A 149 -14.46 27.21 -0.57
C GLN A 149 -14.81 28.59 -1.13
N THR A 150 -15.94 29.18 -0.72
CA THR A 150 -16.29 30.56 -1.09
C THR A 150 -15.31 31.57 -0.48
N GLN A 151 -14.93 31.40 0.80
CA GLN A 151 -13.91 32.25 1.42
C GLN A 151 -12.58 32.19 0.67
N ILE A 152 -12.12 30.99 0.28
CA ILE A 152 -10.89 30.81 -0.48
C ILE A 152 -10.98 31.52 -1.83
N GLN A 153 -12.07 31.31 -2.58
CA GLN A 153 -12.30 31.99 -3.86
C GLN A 153 -12.28 33.51 -3.71
N PHE A 154 -12.90 34.03 -2.66
CA PHE A 154 -12.86 35.44 -2.34
C PHE A 154 -11.43 35.94 -2.11
N TYR A 155 -10.64 35.29 -1.24
CA TYR A 155 -9.27 35.72 -0.97
C TYR A 155 -8.38 35.72 -2.22
N VAL A 156 -8.50 34.71 -3.09
CA VAL A 156 -7.77 34.67 -4.35
C VAL A 156 -8.19 35.81 -5.28
N ALA A 157 -9.49 35.98 -5.50
CA ALA A 157 -9.99 37.02 -6.40
C ALA A 157 -9.72 38.44 -5.87
N ALA A 158 -9.86 38.66 -4.56
CA ALA A 158 -9.55 39.92 -3.90
C ALA A 158 -8.05 40.24 -3.98
N GLY A 159 -7.17 39.24 -3.87
CA GLY A 159 -5.74 39.40 -4.11
C GLY A 159 -5.43 39.84 -5.54
N LEU A 160 -6.04 39.19 -6.54
CA LEU A 160 -5.90 39.54 -7.95
C LEU A 160 -6.39 40.97 -8.26
N VAL A 161 -7.54 41.36 -7.71
CA VAL A 161 -8.10 42.72 -7.86
C VAL A 161 -7.18 43.75 -7.21
N SER A 162 -6.74 43.49 -5.97
CA SER A 162 -5.82 44.39 -5.25
C SER A 162 -4.51 44.58 -6.01
N TYR A 163 -3.95 43.50 -6.59
CA TYR A 163 -2.75 43.60 -7.43
C TYR A 163 -3.00 44.46 -8.67
N ALA A 164 -4.14 44.27 -9.34
CA ALA A 164 -4.49 45.01 -10.54
C ALA A 164 -4.71 46.52 -10.28
N GLU A 165 -5.13 46.89 -9.08
CA GLU A 165 -5.30 48.29 -8.62
C GLU A 165 -4.03 48.87 -7.96
N GLY A 166 -2.89 48.15 -8.01
CA GLY A 166 -1.61 48.62 -7.47
C GLY A 166 -1.48 48.53 -5.95
N GLN A 167 -2.40 47.86 -5.27
CA GLN A 167 -2.44 47.68 -3.82
C GLN A 167 -1.68 46.41 -3.42
N TYR A 168 -0.37 46.41 -3.67
CA TYR A 168 0.46 45.20 -3.63
C TYR A 168 0.62 44.57 -2.24
N ILE A 169 0.68 45.39 -1.17
CA ILE A 169 0.75 44.88 0.22
C ILE A 169 -0.54 44.11 0.56
N GLU A 170 -1.68 44.65 0.14
CA GLU A 170 -2.98 44.05 0.38
C GLU A 170 -3.18 42.80 -0.46
N ALA A 171 -2.75 42.83 -1.73
CA ALA A 171 -2.73 41.68 -2.61
C ALA A 171 -1.93 40.51 -2.00
N TYR A 172 -0.72 40.78 -1.51
CA TYR A 172 0.10 39.79 -0.82
C TYR A 172 -0.60 39.21 0.41
N ARG A 173 -1.16 40.07 1.28
CA ARG A 173 -1.86 39.63 2.50
C ARG A 173 -3.03 38.69 2.19
N LEU A 174 -3.87 39.05 1.23
CA LEU A 174 -5.04 38.27 0.84
C LEU A 174 -4.64 36.96 0.15
N SER A 175 -3.69 36.99 -0.77
CA SER A 175 -3.20 35.77 -1.44
C SER A 175 -2.50 34.82 -0.46
N LYS A 176 -1.76 35.34 0.53
CA LYS A 176 -1.15 34.53 1.59
C LYS A 176 -2.22 33.83 2.43
N LYS A 177 -3.26 34.56 2.85
CA LYS A 177 -4.42 33.97 3.54
C LYS A 177 -5.03 32.82 2.72
N ALA A 178 -5.19 32.98 1.41
CA ALA A 178 -5.75 31.93 0.56
C ALA A 178 -4.91 30.64 0.57
N ILE A 179 -3.59 30.75 0.38
CA ILE A 179 -2.71 29.56 0.27
C ILE A 179 -2.52 28.82 1.59
N ASP A 180 -2.88 29.45 2.72
CA ASP A 180 -2.83 28.86 4.06
C ASP A 180 -4.08 27.99 4.35
N TYR A 181 -5.12 28.04 3.51
CA TYR A 181 -6.26 27.13 3.62
C TYR A 181 -5.87 25.70 3.21
N PRO A 182 -6.13 24.67 4.04
CA PRO A 182 -5.80 23.28 3.71
C PRO A 182 -6.55 22.74 2.49
N SER A 183 -7.76 23.25 2.24
CA SER A 183 -8.68 22.77 1.20
C SER A 183 -8.61 23.55 -0.12
N ILE A 184 -7.62 24.43 -0.29
CA ILE A 184 -7.46 25.20 -1.53
C ILE A 184 -7.16 24.28 -2.72
N SER A 185 -7.91 24.46 -3.81
CA SER A 185 -7.68 23.72 -5.05
C SER A 185 -6.37 24.15 -5.74
N ASN A 186 -5.77 23.27 -6.55
CA ASN A 186 -4.49 23.57 -7.23
C ASN A 186 -4.56 24.82 -8.11
N ILE A 187 -5.69 25.06 -8.80
CA ILE A 187 -5.87 26.25 -9.65
C ILE A 187 -5.93 27.55 -8.83
N LEU A 188 -6.66 27.56 -7.72
CA LEU A 188 -6.73 28.73 -6.83
C LEU A 188 -5.38 28.98 -6.15
N LYS A 189 -4.71 27.90 -5.74
CA LYS A 189 -3.36 27.95 -5.16
C LYS A 189 -2.36 28.52 -6.16
N TYR A 190 -2.44 28.10 -7.42
CA TYR A 190 -1.59 28.61 -8.50
C TYR A 190 -1.79 30.12 -8.71
N PHE A 191 -3.03 30.60 -8.79
CA PHE A 191 -3.30 32.03 -8.94
C PHE A 191 -2.78 32.85 -7.76
N ALA A 192 -3.01 32.38 -6.53
CA ALA A 192 -2.56 33.07 -5.33
C ALA A 192 -1.02 33.12 -5.23
N LEU A 193 -0.33 32.01 -5.55
CA LEU A 193 1.14 31.96 -5.53
C LEU A 193 1.77 32.89 -6.57
N ASN A 194 1.25 32.94 -7.80
CA ASN A 194 1.78 33.87 -8.81
C ASN A 194 1.52 35.33 -8.42
N THR A 195 0.35 35.63 -7.84
CA THR A 195 0.05 36.97 -7.31
C THR A 195 1.05 37.39 -6.22
N ILE A 196 1.40 36.47 -5.30
CA ILE A 196 2.43 36.70 -4.28
C ILE A 196 3.78 37.03 -4.93
N LEU A 197 4.23 36.21 -5.88
CA LEU A 197 5.51 36.39 -6.58
C LEU A 197 5.56 37.71 -7.38
N ASP A 198 4.41 38.16 -7.92
CA ASP A 198 4.32 39.42 -8.64
C ASP A 198 4.38 40.65 -7.71
N CYS A 199 3.87 40.54 -6.49
CA CYS A 199 3.97 41.62 -5.50
C CYS A 199 5.43 41.90 -5.10
N GLU A 200 6.28 40.87 -5.00
CA GLU A 200 7.72 41.04 -4.78
C GLU A 200 8.41 41.71 -5.96
N ASN A 201 8.08 41.30 -7.19
CA ASN A 201 8.65 41.89 -8.40
C ASN A 201 8.34 43.39 -8.56
N LYS A 202 7.25 43.87 -7.94
CA LYS A 202 6.91 45.30 -7.88
C LYS A 202 7.66 46.07 -6.78
N GLY A 203 8.49 45.40 -5.99
CA GLY A 203 9.30 46.01 -4.93
C GLY A 203 8.51 46.46 -3.70
N SER A 204 7.23 46.07 -3.59
CA SER A 204 6.35 46.50 -2.50
C SER A 204 6.34 45.54 -1.31
N VAL A 205 6.83 44.32 -1.51
CA VAL A 205 7.03 43.31 -0.48
C VAL A 205 8.40 42.67 -0.72
N SER A 206 9.14 42.36 0.34
CA SER A 206 10.43 41.68 0.25
C SER A 206 10.31 40.30 0.91
N PHE A 207 10.78 39.26 0.22
CA PHE A 207 10.81 37.91 0.75
C PHE A 207 12.22 37.54 1.20
N SER A 208 12.31 36.68 2.22
CA SER A 208 13.54 35.96 2.47
C SER A 208 13.87 35.05 1.27
N PRO A 209 15.15 34.70 1.04
CA PRO A 209 15.52 33.76 -0.01
C PRO A 209 14.77 32.42 0.08
N THR A 210 14.51 31.95 1.31
CA THR A 210 13.76 30.72 1.57
C THR A 210 12.28 30.82 1.18
N GLU A 211 11.61 31.93 1.52
CA GLU A 211 10.21 32.15 1.12
C GLU A 211 10.08 32.26 -0.40
N ARG A 212 11.00 32.98 -1.05
CA ARG A 212 11.01 33.13 -2.50
C ARG A 212 11.16 31.77 -3.20
N LEU A 213 12.05 30.93 -2.70
CA LEU A 213 12.25 29.56 -3.17
C LEU A 213 11.00 28.69 -2.96
N ASP A 214 10.36 28.77 -1.78
CA ASP A 214 9.15 28.01 -1.46
C ASP A 214 7.99 28.39 -2.39
N TYR A 215 7.71 29.69 -2.55
CA TYR A 215 6.62 30.16 -3.41
C TYR A 215 6.84 29.80 -4.88
N ALA A 216 8.06 29.95 -5.40
CA ALA A 216 8.38 29.52 -6.76
C ALA A 216 8.18 28.01 -6.96
N SER A 217 8.68 27.20 -6.02
CA SER A 217 8.55 25.73 -6.08
C SER A 217 7.09 25.28 -5.99
N ARG A 218 6.32 25.85 -5.06
CA ARG A 218 4.88 25.55 -4.89
C ARG A 218 4.06 25.99 -6.10
N SER A 219 4.44 27.08 -6.78
CA SER A 219 3.77 27.52 -8.00
C SER A 219 3.91 26.47 -9.12
N LEU A 220 5.14 25.98 -9.33
CA LEU A 220 5.43 24.93 -10.32
C LEU A 220 4.67 23.62 -10.01
N ILE A 221 4.67 23.19 -8.75
CA ILE A 221 3.95 21.99 -8.31
C ILE A 221 2.43 22.16 -8.48
N SER A 222 1.89 23.34 -8.14
CA SER A 222 0.46 23.61 -8.29
C SER A 222 0.05 23.55 -9.76
N TYR A 223 0.87 24.05 -10.69
CA TYR A 223 0.63 23.95 -12.14
C TYR A 223 0.69 22.51 -12.65
N GLN A 224 1.69 21.72 -12.21
CA GLN A 224 1.81 20.30 -12.58
C GLN A 224 0.53 19.54 -12.24
N ASN A 225 -0.09 19.85 -11.10
CA ASN A 225 -1.28 19.17 -10.60
C ASN A 225 -2.61 19.71 -11.17
N LEU A 226 -2.57 20.62 -12.15
CA LEU A 226 -3.78 21.05 -12.86
C LEU A 226 -4.27 19.95 -13.82
N SER A 227 -5.55 19.95 -14.14
CA SER A 227 -6.09 19.15 -15.25
C SER A 227 -5.69 19.75 -16.61
N GLU A 228 -5.80 18.96 -17.67
CA GLU A 228 -5.56 19.42 -19.04
C GLU A 228 -6.53 20.56 -19.44
N SER A 229 -7.80 20.45 -19.04
CA SER A 229 -8.81 21.50 -19.25
C SER A 229 -8.42 22.81 -18.55
N GLU A 230 -7.96 22.75 -17.29
CA GLU A 230 -7.52 23.95 -16.56
C GLU A 230 -6.28 24.59 -17.19
N ARG A 231 -5.30 23.79 -17.62
CA ARG A 231 -4.13 24.30 -18.35
C ARG A 231 -4.51 24.96 -19.68
N GLY A 232 -5.45 24.36 -20.42
CA GLY A 232 -6.00 24.94 -21.65
C GLY A 232 -6.60 26.33 -21.42
N LYS A 233 -7.44 26.48 -20.37
CA LYS A 233 -8.03 27.76 -19.98
C LYS A 233 -7.01 28.82 -19.59
N LEU A 234 -5.89 28.44 -18.97
CA LEU A 234 -4.80 29.37 -18.66
C LEU A 234 -4.10 29.86 -19.93
N GLY A 235 -3.87 28.95 -20.90
CA GLY A 235 -3.29 29.27 -22.19
C GLY A 235 -4.15 30.23 -23.02
N GLU A 236 -5.46 29.99 -23.10
CA GLU A 236 -6.41 30.88 -23.80
C GLU A 236 -6.42 32.31 -23.24
N LYS A 237 -6.13 32.48 -21.95
CA LYS A 237 -6.12 33.78 -21.26
C LYS A 237 -4.74 34.45 -21.25
N ASN A 238 -3.74 33.89 -21.94
CA ASN A 238 -2.35 34.34 -21.87
C ASN A 238 -1.82 34.50 -20.43
N TYR A 239 -2.34 33.71 -19.49
CA TYR A 239 -1.87 33.76 -18.11
C TYR A 239 -0.46 33.17 -18.01
N GLU A 240 0.35 33.66 -17.07
CA GLU A 240 1.71 33.17 -16.89
C GLU A 240 1.70 31.65 -16.68
N THR A 241 2.54 30.95 -17.43
CA THR A 241 2.72 29.49 -17.32
C THR A 241 3.87 29.18 -16.36
N LEU A 242 4.38 27.95 -16.37
CA LEU A 242 5.55 27.52 -15.58
C LEU A 242 6.79 28.42 -15.70
N ARG A 243 6.90 29.20 -16.78
CA ARG A 243 8.05 30.10 -17.04
C ARG A 243 8.37 31.02 -15.87
N ARG A 244 7.35 31.53 -15.17
CA ARG A 244 7.54 32.44 -14.04
C ARG A 244 8.35 31.80 -12.92
N GLY A 245 7.90 30.64 -12.44
CA GLY A 245 8.60 29.87 -11.40
C GLY A 245 9.99 29.43 -11.85
N ILE A 246 10.15 29.01 -13.11
CA ILE A 246 11.45 28.62 -13.67
C ILE A 246 12.44 29.79 -13.67
N ASN A 247 12.02 30.98 -14.11
CA ASN A 247 12.89 32.16 -14.15
C ASN A 247 13.32 32.56 -12.74
N ILE A 248 12.42 32.49 -11.76
CA ILE A 248 12.77 32.78 -10.36
C ILE A 248 13.78 31.75 -9.82
N LEU A 249 13.61 30.46 -10.13
CA LEU A 249 14.61 29.45 -9.75
C LEU A 249 15.97 29.71 -10.39
N LEU A 250 16.00 30.18 -11.65
CA LEU A 250 17.24 30.58 -12.32
C LEU A 250 17.91 31.79 -11.64
N GLU A 251 17.13 32.81 -11.27
CA GLU A 251 17.65 33.96 -10.52
C GLU A 251 18.20 33.59 -9.13
N ILE A 252 17.53 32.67 -8.43
CA ILE A 252 17.96 32.22 -7.09
C ILE A 252 19.27 31.42 -7.20
N VAL A 253 19.35 30.46 -8.13
CA VAL A 253 20.51 29.57 -8.25
C VAL A 253 21.77 30.28 -8.73
N GLU A 254 21.64 31.46 -9.34
CA GLU A 254 22.79 32.33 -9.64
C GLU A 254 23.47 32.89 -8.39
N LYS A 255 22.74 32.99 -7.27
CA LYS A 255 23.22 33.59 -6.02
C LYS A 255 23.45 32.55 -4.91
N ASP A 256 22.71 31.44 -4.93
CA ASP A 256 22.79 30.37 -3.93
C ASP A 256 22.74 28.99 -4.59
N VAL A 257 23.77 28.17 -4.36
CA VAL A 257 23.88 26.79 -4.87
C VAL A 257 23.69 25.75 -3.76
N SER A 258 23.01 26.12 -2.68
CA SER A 258 22.68 25.21 -1.58
C SER A 258 21.83 24.03 -2.06
N ALA A 259 21.93 22.89 -1.34
CA ALA A 259 21.21 21.67 -1.69
C ALA A 259 19.68 21.85 -1.85
N PRO A 260 18.97 22.65 -1.02
CA PRO A 260 17.56 22.93 -1.23
C PRO A 260 17.26 23.65 -2.55
N VAL A 261 18.09 24.63 -2.94
CA VAL A 261 17.94 25.36 -4.21
C VAL A 261 18.16 24.43 -5.39
N ILE A 262 19.24 23.64 -5.37
CA ILE A 262 19.54 22.69 -6.45
C ILE A 262 18.45 21.63 -6.59
N LYS A 263 17.89 21.14 -5.48
CA LYS A 263 16.74 20.23 -5.52
C LYS A 263 15.50 20.89 -6.13
N ALA A 264 15.24 22.16 -5.81
CA ALA A 264 14.14 22.92 -6.43
C ALA A 264 14.36 23.11 -7.94
N CYS A 265 15.59 23.43 -8.37
CA CYS A 265 15.96 23.51 -9.79
C CYS A 265 15.76 22.17 -10.50
N ALA A 266 16.15 21.05 -9.89
CA ALA A 266 15.95 19.72 -10.45
C ALA A 266 14.46 19.40 -10.67
N ASN A 267 13.62 19.70 -9.67
CA ASN A 267 12.17 19.55 -9.79
C ASN A 267 11.58 20.49 -10.84
N GLY A 268 12.02 21.75 -10.87
CA GLY A 268 11.58 22.74 -11.86
C GLY A 268 11.95 22.34 -13.29
N ALA A 269 13.14 21.79 -13.50
CA ALA A 269 13.59 21.29 -14.80
C ALA A 269 12.73 20.11 -15.28
N LYS A 270 12.39 19.18 -14.38
CA LYS A 270 11.50 18.05 -14.67
C LYS A 270 10.09 18.51 -15.02
N ILE A 271 9.49 19.36 -14.18
CA ILE A 271 8.13 19.88 -14.41
C ILE A 271 8.11 20.67 -15.72
N GLY A 272 9.05 21.60 -15.90
CA GLY A 272 9.17 22.41 -17.09
C GLY A 272 9.38 21.60 -18.35
N GLY A 273 10.26 20.58 -18.32
CA GLY A 273 10.53 19.70 -19.45
C GLY A 273 9.36 18.82 -19.88
N THR A 274 8.35 18.66 -19.01
CA THR A 274 7.11 17.92 -19.31
C THR A 274 6.10 18.76 -20.09
N PHE A 275 5.96 20.05 -19.75
CA PHE A 275 4.86 20.90 -20.23
C PHE A 275 5.28 22.03 -21.17
N ILE A 276 6.53 22.47 -21.12
CA ILE A 276 7.05 23.50 -22.03
C ILE A 276 7.51 22.83 -23.32
N LYS A 277 7.30 23.52 -24.45
CA LYS A 277 7.76 23.05 -25.77
C LYS A 277 9.23 22.61 -25.71
N LYS A 278 9.54 21.54 -26.44
CA LYS A 278 10.93 21.10 -26.64
C LYS A 278 11.74 22.26 -27.23
N GLY A 279 12.99 22.39 -26.81
CA GLY A 279 13.88 23.48 -27.28
C GLY A 279 13.92 24.71 -26.38
N ASP A 280 13.36 24.68 -25.16
CA ASP A 280 13.44 25.82 -24.25
C ASP A 280 14.74 25.87 -23.45
N LEU A 281 15.51 26.94 -23.63
CA LEU A 281 16.82 27.10 -22.99
C LEU A 281 16.71 27.22 -21.45
N SER A 282 15.63 27.80 -20.91
CA SER A 282 15.48 27.98 -19.47
C SER A 282 15.48 26.65 -18.72
N ILE A 283 14.90 25.60 -19.32
CA ILE A 283 14.88 24.24 -18.77
C ILE A 283 16.27 23.60 -18.83
N LEU A 284 16.99 23.77 -19.94
CA LEU A 284 18.38 23.33 -20.04
C LEU A 284 19.27 24.01 -19.01
N MET A 285 19.08 25.31 -18.77
CA MET A 285 19.84 26.04 -17.76
C MET A 285 19.60 25.48 -16.36
N LEU A 286 18.37 25.12 -16.00
CA LEU A 286 18.09 24.46 -14.72
C LEU A 286 18.82 23.11 -14.60
N TYR A 287 18.76 22.25 -15.63
CA TYR A 287 19.54 21.00 -15.65
C TYR A 287 21.05 21.25 -15.55
N THR A 288 21.55 22.26 -16.27
CA THR A 288 22.97 22.64 -16.27
C THR A 288 23.42 23.03 -14.87
N ARG A 289 22.65 23.87 -14.16
CA ARG A 289 22.94 24.28 -12.78
C ARG A 289 22.95 23.09 -11.81
N CYS A 290 22.06 22.12 -12.01
CA CYS A 290 22.06 20.89 -11.21
C CYS A 290 23.33 20.07 -11.42
N TYR A 291 23.77 19.89 -12.67
CA TYR A 291 24.98 19.11 -12.97
C TYR A 291 26.28 19.83 -12.59
N ILE A 292 26.35 21.16 -12.72
CA ILE A 292 27.48 21.95 -12.21
C ILE A 292 27.62 21.78 -10.69
N SER A 293 26.50 21.68 -9.99
CA SER A 293 26.45 21.52 -8.52
C SER A 293 26.47 20.06 -8.07
N GLU A 294 26.88 19.14 -8.95
CA GLU A 294 27.02 17.70 -8.69
C GLU A 294 25.75 17.02 -8.12
N TYR A 295 24.56 17.48 -8.53
CA TYR A 295 23.30 16.88 -8.10
C TYR A 295 23.25 15.39 -8.48
N SER A 296 23.11 14.52 -7.47
CA SER A 296 23.22 13.08 -7.65
C SER A 296 22.08 12.46 -8.48
N GLY A 297 20.87 13.03 -8.38
CA GLY A 297 19.68 12.56 -9.09
C GLY A 297 19.32 11.09 -8.85
N ASN A 298 18.28 10.62 -9.54
CA ASN A 298 17.98 9.20 -9.72
C ASN A 298 17.98 8.86 -11.22
N ILE A 299 17.82 7.59 -11.57
CA ILE A 299 17.81 7.15 -12.98
C ILE A 299 16.75 7.91 -13.80
N ASP A 300 15.56 8.14 -13.25
CA ASP A 300 14.47 8.83 -13.97
C ASP A 300 14.82 10.29 -14.27
N TYR A 301 15.38 11.00 -13.30
CA TYR A 301 15.85 12.37 -13.49
C TYR A 301 16.88 12.47 -14.61
N HIS A 302 17.86 11.56 -14.65
CA HIS A 302 18.88 11.58 -15.72
C HIS A 302 18.30 11.19 -17.07
N LYS A 303 17.34 10.25 -17.13
CA LYS A 303 16.62 9.92 -18.38
C LYS A 303 15.82 11.10 -18.90
N GLU A 304 15.13 11.83 -18.02
CA GLU A 304 14.37 13.04 -18.38
C GLU A 304 15.30 14.16 -18.87
N ALA A 305 16.43 14.38 -18.18
CA ALA A 305 17.45 15.34 -18.60
C ALA A 305 18.03 15.00 -19.98
N LEU A 306 18.35 13.72 -20.21
CA LEU A 306 18.86 13.22 -21.48
C LEU A 306 17.83 13.41 -22.61
N ALA A 307 16.58 12.99 -22.38
CA ALA A 307 15.50 13.13 -23.35
C ALA A 307 15.23 14.60 -23.71
N TYR A 308 15.30 15.50 -22.71
CA TYR A 308 15.13 16.93 -22.94
C TYR A 308 16.30 17.52 -23.75
N ALA A 309 17.54 17.15 -23.43
CA ALA A 309 18.73 17.59 -24.17
C ALA A 309 18.70 17.19 -25.67
N ARG A 310 18.04 16.08 -26.03
CA ARG A 310 17.82 15.69 -27.44
C ARG A 310 16.71 16.47 -28.14
N GLY A 311 16.00 17.35 -27.44
CA GLY A 311 14.75 18.00 -27.88
C GLY A 311 14.84 19.05 -28.98
N GLY A 312 15.90 19.08 -29.80
CA GLY A 312 15.95 19.95 -30.99
C GLY A 312 16.63 21.31 -30.79
N PHE A 313 17.73 21.36 -30.02
CA PHE A 313 18.56 22.57 -29.85
C PHE A 313 19.57 22.78 -31.00
N ASN A 314 19.22 22.40 -32.23
CA ASN A 314 20.17 22.26 -33.34
C ASN A 314 20.40 23.55 -34.14
N GLU A 315 19.58 24.58 -33.96
CA GLU A 315 19.59 25.79 -34.81
C GLU A 315 20.53 26.90 -34.29
N ASP A 316 20.86 26.90 -32.99
CA ASP A 316 21.75 27.89 -32.36
C ASP A 316 22.95 27.18 -31.72
N VAL A 317 24.16 27.66 -32.03
CA VAL A 317 25.43 27.07 -31.56
C VAL A 317 25.53 27.06 -30.03
N GLY A 318 25.12 28.13 -29.36
CA GLY A 318 25.16 28.24 -27.89
C GLY A 318 24.19 27.26 -27.23
N ASN A 319 22.99 27.12 -27.81
CA ASN A 319 21.98 26.16 -27.33
C ASN A 319 22.44 24.71 -27.53
N LYS A 320 23.12 24.43 -28.65
CA LYS A 320 23.72 23.11 -28.92
C LYS A 320 24.75 22.74 -27.85
N VAL A 321 25.60 23.67 -27.44
CA VAL A 321 26.63 23.43 -26.41
C VAL A 321 26.00 23.13 -25.05
N ALA A 322 24.97 23.89 -24.64
CA ALA A 322 24.26 23.63 -23.38
C ALA A 322 23.56 22.26 -23.38
N ALA A 323 22.89 21.92 -24.50
CA ALA A 323 22.25 20.62 -24.68
C ALA A 323 23.26 19.47 -24.63
N GLN A 324 24.41 19.61 -25.32
CA GLN A 324 25.50 18.64 -25.27
C GLN A 324 26.02 18.46 -23.84
N TYR A 325 26.26 19.55 -23.11
CA TYR A 325 26.71 19.47 -21.71
C TYR A 325 25.74 18.67 -20.84
N VAL A 326 24.44 19.01 -20.88
CA VAL A 326 23.40 18.32 -20.10
C VAL A 326 23.30 16.85 -20.51
N GLY A 327 23.26 16.56 -21.81
CA GLY A 327 23.16 15.20 -22.34
C GLY A 327 24.33 14.31 -21.91
N ILE A 328 25.56 14.82 -22.02
CA ILE A 328 26.78 14.10 -21.62
C ILE A 328 26.79 13.84 -20.11
N ARG A 329 26.44 14.84 -19.28
CA ARG A 329 26.41 14.67 -17.83
C ARG A 329 25.33 13.68 -17.37
N ALA A 330 24.17 13.71 -18.04
CA ALA A 330 23.11 12.72 -17.81
C ALA A 330 23.58 11.30 -18.17
N LEU A 331 24.24 11.13 -19.31
CA LEU A 331 24.81 9.84 -19.71
C LEU A 331 25.89 9.34 -18.74
N ASP A 332 26.80 10.21 -18.31
CA ASP A 332 27.85 9.87 -17.34
C ASP A 332 27.23 9.35 -16.02
N ALA A 333 26.11 9.93 -15.59
CA ALA A 333 25.38 9.45 -14.42
C ALA A 333 24.68 8.11 -14.69
N LEU A 334 23.97 7.97 -15.81
CA LEU A 334 23.27 6.75 -16.19
C LEU A 334 24.22 5.55 -16.36
N VAL A 335 25.37 5.74 -16.99
CA VAL A 335 26.40 4.72 -17.15
C VAL A 335 26.95 4.27 -15.80
N ARG A 336 27.23 5.21 -14.88
CA ARG A 336 27.69 4.88 -13.52
C ARG A 336 26.65 4.10 -12.71
N MET A 337 25.37 4.40 -12.92
CA MET A 337 24.25 3.71 -12.28
C MET A 337 23.86 2.40 -12.99
N ASN A 338 24.40 2.10 -14.17
CA ASN A 338 24.01 0.93 -14.94
C ASN A 338 24.57 -0.35 -14.31
N PRO A 339 23.75 -1.38 -14.05
CA PRO A 339 24.23 -2.67 -13.61
C PRO A 339 25.24 -3.27 -14.61
N ALA A 340 26.26 -3.94 -14.09
CA ALA A 340 27.35 -4.54 -14.90
C ALA A 340 26.87 -5.61 -15.91
N THR A 341 25.62 -6.06 -15.82
CA THR A 341 25.00 -7.08 -16.68
C THR A 341 23.95 -6.52 -17.64
N ASN A 342 23.61 -5.23 -17.55
CA ASN A 342 22.62 -4.61 -18.41
C ASN A 342 23.26 -4.05 -19.69
N CYS A 343 23.57 -4.96 -20.62
CA CYS A 343 24.29 -4.64 -21.85
C CYS A 343 23.42 -3.88 -22.87
N SER A 344 22.09 -4.06 -22.82
CA SER A 344 21.16 -3.35 -23.70
C SER A 344 21.23 -1.83 -23.48
N ASP A 345 21.31 -1.40 -22.23
CA ASP A 345 21.41 0.02 -21.93
C ASP A 345 22.80 0.59 -22.25
N LEU A 346 23.88 -0.22 -22.17
CA LEU A 346 25.21 0.21 -22.67
C LEU A 346 25.20 0.49 -24.18
N ILE A 347 24.54 -0.37 -24.97
CA ILE A 347 24.40 -0.15 -26.43
C ILE A 347 23.67 1.18 -26.68
N LYS A 348 22.56 1.43 -25.97
CA LYS A 348 21.82 2.68 -26.09
C LYS A 348 22.71 3.86 -25.70
N TYR A 349 23.39 3.82 -24.56
CA TYR A 349 24.24 4.91 -24.09
C TYR A 349 25.42 5.21 -25.02
N ALA A 350 26.01 4.20 -25.66
CA ALA A 350 27.05 4.40 -26.67
C ALA A 350 26.50 5.18 -27.89
N ALA A 351 25.31 4.82 -28.38
CA ALA A 351 24.64 5.55 -29.46
C ALA A 351 24.31 7.00 -29.06
N GLU A 352 23.90 7.22 -27.80
CA GLU A 352 23.65 8.56 -27.27
C GLU A 352 24.94 9.40 -27.17
N TYR A 353 26.07 8.83 -26.74
CA TYR A 353 27.34 9.56 -26.75
C TYR A 353 27.76 9.97 -28.17
N ARG A 354 27.51 9.13 -29.18
CA ARG A 354 27.73 9.52 -30.59
C ARG A 354 26.85 10.68 -31.01
N TYR A 355 25.57 10.69 -30.61
CA TYR A 355 24.66 11.80 -30.89
C TYR A 355 25.18 13.13 -30.33
N PHE A 356 25.78 13.12 -29.14
CA PHE A 356 26.41 14.31 -28.55
C PHE A 356 27.90 14.51 -28.93
N GLU A 357 28.35 13.91 -30.05
CA GLU A 357 29.70 14.09 -30.60
C GLU A 357 30.83 13.68 -29.63
N LYS A 358 30.57 12.72 -28.72
CA LYS A 358 31.55 12.12 -27.80
C LYS A 358 31.97 10.72 -28.25
N THR A 359 32.57 10.65 -29.43
CA THR A 359 33.00 9.39 -30.08
C THR A 359 33.89 8.53 -29.19
N THR A 360 34.90 9.10 -28.53
CA THR A 360 35.82 8.34 -27.66
C THR A 360 35.08 7.64 -26.51
N LYS A 361 34.13 8.30 -25.85
CA LYS A 361 33.31 7.69 -24.79
C LYS A 361 32.38 6.61 -25.33
N ALA A 362 31.84 6.80 -26.54
CA ALA A 362 31.02 5.79 -27.19
C ALA A 362 31.84 4.52 -27.48
N GLU A 363 33.06 4.68 -28.02
CA GLU A 363 33.98 3.58 -28.30
C GLU A 363 34.42 2.86 -27.01
N GLU A 364 34.70 3.60 -25.93
CA GLU A 364 34.99 3.03 -24.61
C GLU A 364 33.84 2.15 -24.11
N LEU A 365 32.58 2.59 -24.25
CA LEU A 365 31.42 1.77 -23.91
C LEU A 365 31.28 0.56 -24.82
N GLU A 366 31.51 0.71 -26.13
CA GLU A 366 31.44 -0.39 -27.08
C GLU A 366 32.44 -1.51 -26.78
N LEU A 367 33.64 -1.15 -26.29
CA LEU A 367 34.63 -2.12 -25.81
C LEU A 367 34.20 -2.86 -24.53
N LEU A 368 33.29 -2.28 -23.74
CA LEU A 368 32.74 -2.90 -22.53
C LEU A 368 31.56 -3.84 -22.83
N ILE A 369 30.85 -3.67 -23.95
CA ILE A 369 29.68 -4.49 -24.30
C ILE A 369 30.02 -6.00 -24.35
N PRO A 370 31.08 -6.45 -25.05
CA PRO A 370 31.44 -7.88 -25.07
C PRO A 370 31.76 -8.43 -23.68
N LYS A 371 32.41 -7.63 -22.82
CA LYS A 371 32.71 -8.02 -21.43
C LYS A 371 31.44 -8.13 -20.58
N CYS A 372 30.48 -7.23 -20.78
CA CYS A 372 29.17 -7.29 -20.14
C CYS A 372 28.42 -8.57 -20.55
N GLU A 373 28.41 -8.91 -21.84
CA GLU A 373 27.74 -10.12 -22.34
C GLU A 373 28.39 -11.39 -21.79
N GLN A 374 29.71 -11.45 -21.75
CA GLN A 374 30.44 -12.56 -21.13
C GLN A 374 30.08 -12.71 -19.66
N LYS A 375 30.04 -11.61 -18.89
CA LYS A 375 29.68 -11.64 -17.47
C LYS A 375 28.23 -12.11 -17.26
N ARG A 376 27.28 -11.65 -18.08
CA ARG A 376 25.89 -12.12 -18.05
C ARG A 376 25.82 -13.63 -18.29
N ILE A 377 26.51 -14.14 -19.30
CA ILE A 377 26.58 -15.57 -19.61
C ILE A 377 27.22 -16.37 -18.46
N GLU A 378 28.26 -15.84 -17.81
CA GLU A 378 28.90 -16.47 -16.66
C GLU A 378 27.97 -16.55 -15.44
N GLU A 379 27.23 -15.48 -15.16
CA GLU A 379 26.24 -15.45 -14.08
C GLU A 379 25.08 -16.41 -14.35
N GLU A 380 24.53 -16.45 -15.57
CA GLU A 380 23.51 -17.42 -15.98
C GLU A 380 24.03 -18.87 -15.85
N LYS A 381 25.28 -19.14 -16.27
CA LYS A 381 25.92 -20.45 -16.09
C LYS A 381 26.14 -20.78 -14.61
N ALA A 382 26.53 -19.82 -13.79
CA ALA A 382 26.73 -20.02 -12.35
C ALA A 382 25.41 -20.32 -11.63
N GLU A 383 24.33 -19.63 -12.00
CA GLU A 383 22.99 -19.86 -11.48
C GLU A 383 22.45 -21.23 -11.91
N ALA A 384 22.60 -21.60 -13.18
CA ALA A 384 22.25 -22.94 -13.67
C ALA A 384 23.05 -24.05 -12.95
N ARG A 385 24.33 -23.82 -12.63
CA ARG A 385 25.15 -24.73 -11.82
C ARG A 385 24.67 -24.81 -10.36
N ARG A 386 24.24 -23.70 -9.76
CA ARG A 386 23.67 -23.68 -8.41
C ARG A 386 22.34 -24.44 -8.36
N ALA A 387 21.45 -24.23 -9.33
CA ALA A 387 20.18 -24.94 -9.45
C ALA A 387 20.39 -26.47 -9.60
N ARG A 388 21.34 -26.89 -10.45
CA ARG A 388 21.68 -28.32 -10.60
C ARG A 388 22.28 -28.97 -9.35
N ARG A 389 23.00 -28.20 -8.52
CA ARG A 389 23.55 -28.70 -7.24
C ARG A 389 22.50 -28.84 -6.15
N ALA A 390 21.43 -28.06 -6.19
CA ALA A 390 20.31 -28.18 -5.24
C ALA A 390 19.55 -29.52 -5.38
N ASN A 391 19.46 -30.07 -6.59
CA ASN A 391 18.73 -31.31 -6.89
C ASN A 391 19.52 -32.63 -6.70
N ARG A 392 20.72 -32.62 -6.10
CA ARG A 392 21.61 -33.80 -6.00
C ARG A 392 21.63 -34.55 -4.65
N TYR A 393 20.79 -34.19 -3.67
CA TYR A 393 20.87 -34.74 -2.30
C TYR A 393 19.85 -35.85 -1.99
N PHE A 394 19.58 -36.75 -2.93
CA PHE A 394 18.66 -37.88 -2.72
C PHE A 394 19.40 -39.23 -2.74
N SER A 395 19.07 -40.11 -1.81
CA SER A 395 19.60 -41.46 -1.68
C SER A 395 18.55 -42.41 -1.12
N VAL A 396 18.66 -43.69 -1.46
CA VAL A 396 17.84 -44.76 -0.91
C VAL A 396 18.73 -45.75 -0.16
N TYR A 397 18.52 -45.89 1.14
CA TYR A 397 19.20 -46.91 1.95
C TYR A 397 18.24 -48.07 2.24
N MET A 398 18.69 -49.29 2.00
CA MET A 398 17.94 -50.52 2.26
C MET A 398 18.72 -51.32 3.31
N GLY A 399 18.27 -51.25 4.57
CA GLY A 399 18.94 -51.89 5.71
C GLY A 399 18.28 -53.21 6.10
N PHE A 400 19.09 -54.18 6.51
CA PHE A 400 18.62 -55.45 7.08
C PHE A 400 19.12 -55.58 8.51
N GLU A 401 18.31 -56.17 9.40
CA GLU A 401 18.73 -56.44 10.77
C GLU A 401 19.76 -57.60 10.76
N PRO A 402 20.98 -57.43 11.31
CA PRO A 402 22.05 -58.43 11.19
C PRO A 402 21.98 -59.56 12.23
N PHE A 403 21.22 -59.36 13.31
CA PHE A 403 21.00 -60.34 14.39
C PHE A 403 20.54 -61.76 13.96
N PRO A 404 19.76 -61.97 12.88
CA PRO A 404 19.47 -63.30 12.35
C PRO A 404 20.69 -64.16 12.01
N ALA A 405 21.85 -63.58 11.68
CA ALA A 405 23.03 -64.35 11.27
C ALA A 405 23.78 -65.03 12.44
N PHE A 406 23.49 -64.67 13.69
CA PHE A 406 24.17 -65.18 14.90
C PHE A 406 23.24 -65.95 15.85
N ALA A 407 21.98 -66.14 15.49
CA ALA A 407 20.99 -66.85 16.31
C ALA A 407 20.87 -68.33 15.90
N SER A 408 20.60 -69.22 16.86
CA SER A 408 20.28 -70.63 16.60
C SER A 408 19.10 -70.76 15.63
N SER A 409 19.15 -71.73 14.70
CA SER A 409 18.27 -71.90 13.53
C SER A 409 16.74 -71.84 13.74
N GLY A 410 16.25 -71.85 14.99
CA GLY A 410 14.82 -71.70 15.32
C GLY A 410 14.38 -70.33 15.86
N LYS A 411 15.28 -69.34 16.01
CA LYS A 411 15.01 -68.04 16.68
C LYS A 411 15.45 -66.83 15.84
N VAL A 412 15.25 -66.93 14.54
CA VAL A 412 15.79 -65.96 13.56
C VAL A 412 14.70 -64.91 13.30
N ASP A 413 14.86 -63.71 13.89
CA ASP A 413 14.07 -62.52 13.54
C ASP A 413 14.53 -62.05 12.14
N ILE A 414 13.64 -62.02 11.15
CA ILE A 414 13.97 -61.57 9.77
C ILE A 414 13.27 -60.24 9.51
N GLY A 415 14.06 -59.18 9.33
CA GLY A 415 13.52 -57.85 9.08
C GLY A 415 14.47 -56.91 8.34
N GLY A 416 13.88 -55.85 7.79
CA GLY A 416 14.59 -54.80 7.08
C GLY A 416 13.77 -53.53 6.93
N HIS A 417 14.40 -52.48 6.41
CA HIS A 417 13.77 -51.20 6.18
C HIS A 417 14.35 -50.45 4.99
N ILE A 418 13.58 -49.52 4.46
CA ILE A 418 13.97 -48.63 3.37
C ILE A 418 13.88 -47.18 3.86
N ASP A 419 14.96 -46.44 3.68
CA ASP A 419 15.06 -45.02 3.95
C ASP A 419 15.11 -44.24 2.65
N LEU A 420 14.09 -43.42 2.41
CA LEU A 420 14.10 -42.39 1.36
C LEU A 420 14.71 -41.12 1.95
N ARG A 421 15.98 -40.87 1.63
CA ARG A 421 16.80 -39.87 2.31
C ARG A 421 17.09 -38.68 1.39
N GLY A 422 16.62 -37.52 1.82
CA GLY A 422 17.03 -36.20 1.33
C GLY A 422 18.22 -35.63 2.10
N ARG A 423 18.51 -34.32 1.94
CA ARG A 423 19.67 -33.67 2.56
C ARG A 423 19.68 -33.71 4.10
N ARG A 424 18.54 -33.55 4.73
CA ARG A 424 18.41 -33.48 6.21
C ARG A 424 17.25 -34.29 6.76
N VAL A 425 16.48 -34.94 5.91
CA VAL A 425 15.29 -35.68 6.30
C VAL A 425 15.31 -37.00 5.59
N ALA A 426 15.06 -38.09 6.32
CA ALA A 426 14.75 -39.38 5.73
C ALA A 426 13.42 -39.93 6.27
N HIS A 427 12.70 -40.57 5.37
CA HIS A 427 11.50 -41.34 5.69
C HIS A 427 11.86 -42.82 5.66
N SER A 428 11.75 -43.47 6.81
CA SER A 428 12.10 -44.86 7.03
C SER A 428 10.84 -45.70 7.12
N PHE A 429 10.79 -46.80 6.38
CA PHE A 429 9.69 -47.76 6.40
C PHE A 429 10.28 -49.14 6.62
N GLY A 430 9.83 -49.85 7.68
CA GLY A 430 10.40 -51.14 8.01
C GLY A 430 9.38 -52.21 8.38
N PHE A 431 9.82 -53.46 8.25
CA PHE A 431 9.08 -54.67 8.53
C PHE A 431 10.02 -55.71 9.15
N ALA A 432 9.54 -56.45 10.15
CA ALA A 432 10.22 -57.60 10.72
C ALA A 432 9.23 -58.72 11.06
N ASN A 433 9.58 -59.95 10.70
CA ASN A 433 8.93 -61.16 11.19
C ASN A 433 9.73 -61.66 12.40
N ILE A 434 9.05 -61.78 13.52
CA ILE A 434 9.61 -62.02 14.84
C ILE A 434 9.30 -63.45 15.26
N LYS A 435 10.31 -64.17 15.78
CA LYS A 435 10.15 -65.54 16.25
C LYS A 435 10.76 -65.75 17.64
N GLN A 436 9.92 -66.18 18.56
CA GLN A 436 10.22 -66.52 19.94
C GLN A 436 10.92 -65.39 20.70
N LYS A 437 10.49 -64.15 20.47
CA LYS A 437 11.08 -62.98 21.12
C LYS A 437 10.54 -62.86 22.53
N LYS A 438 11.45 -62.67 23.50
CA LYS A 438 11.04 -62.40 24.89
C LYS A 438 10.18 -61.14 24.95
N ASP A 439 9.08 -61.22 25.65
CA ASP A 439 8.23 -60.06 25.89
C ASP A 439 8.82 -59.14 26.97
N LEU A 440 8.58 -57.83 26.80
CA LEU A 440 9.15 -56.80 27.68
C LEU A 440 8.42 -56.72 29.03
N ILE A 441 7.13 -57.06 29.08
CA ILE A 441 6.32 -56.99 30.30
C ILE A 441 6.45 -58.31 31.07
N SER A 442 6.49 -59.44 30.34
CA SER A 442 6.57 -60.78 30.91
C SER A 442 7.75 -61.53 30.33
N ALA A 443 8.93 -61.34 30.93
CA ALA A 443 10.21 -61.84 30.41
C ALA A 443 10.33 -63.37 30.24
N LYS A 444 9.43 -64.14 30.87
CA LYS A 444 9.32 -65.59 30.70
C LYS A 444 8.60 -65.97 29.40
N GLU A 445 7.67 -65.13 28.95
CA GLU A 445 6.88 -65.37 27.75
C GLU A 445 7.60 -64.93 26.49
N ARG A 446 7.32 -65.68 25.43
CA ARG A 446 7.85 -65.42 24.11
C ARG A 446 6.70 -65.26 23.13
N TRP A 447 6.91 -64.39 22.15
CA TRP A 447 5.94 -64.14 21.11
C TRP A 447 6.53 -64.28 19.72
N ASP A 448 5.66 -64.69 18.82
CA ASP A 448 5.85 -64.73 17.38
C ASP A 448 4.96 -63.66 16.74
N GLY A 449 5.31 -63.19 15.55
CA GLY A 449 4.41 -62.34 14.78
C GLY A 449 5.11 -61.28 13.96
N ILE A 450 4.40 -60.21 13.65
CA ILE A 450 4.86 -59.19 12.70
C ILE A 450 5.05 -57.86 13.40
N LYS A 451 6.12 -57.16 13.04
CA LYS A 451 6.36 -55.77 13.38
C LYS A 451 6.49 -54.92 12.12
N THR A 452 5.85 -53.76 12.07
CA THR A 452 6.05 -52.73 11.05
C THR A 452 6.31 -51.38 11.70
N PHE A 453 6.96 -50.48 10.97
CA PHE A 453 7.15 -49.12 11.45
C PHE A 453 7.34 -48.09 10.34
N TYR A 454 7.07 -46.85 10.71
CA TYR A 454 7.49 -45.65 10.02
C TYR A 454 8.36 -44.80 10.95
N ALA A 455 9.47 -44.27 10.46
CA ALA A 455 10.27 -43.31 11.20
C ALA A 455 10.66 -42.09 10.37
N LEU A 456 10.47 -40.91 10.94
CA LEU A 456 11.01 -39.66 10.43
C LEU A 456 12.38 -39.42 11.07
N LYS A 457 13.43 -39.34 10.26
CA LYS A 457 14.81 -39.10 10.71
C LYS A 457 15.25 -37.72 10.27
N ILE A 458 15.50 -36.81 11.20
CA ILE A 458 16.01 -35.46 10.93
C ILE A 458 17.50 -35.42 11.27
N PHE A 459 18.33 -35.28 10.24
CA PHE A 459 19.78 -35.31 10.35
C PHE A 459 20.35 -33.95 10.76
N ASN A 460 21.40 -34.00 11.58
CA ASN A 460 22.18 -32.84 11.95
C ASN A 460 23.03 -32.31 10.77
N LYS A 461 23.80 -31.24 11.01
CA LYS A 461 24.66 -30.64 9.97
C LYS A 461 25.70 -31.62 9.39
N THR A 462 26.16 -32.58 10.19
CA THR A 462 27.15 -33.59 9.77
C THR A 462 26.52 -34.74 9.01
N GLN A 463 25.18 -34.75 8.84
CA GLN A 463 24.43 -35.75 8.07
C GLN A 463 24.65 -37.21 8.50
N ILE A 464 25.13 -37.42 9.73
CA ILE A 464 25.39 -38.76 10.27
C ILE A 464 24.42 -39.04 11.41
N ALA A 465 24.38 -38.16 12.41
CA ALA A 465 23.45 -38.31 13.52
C ALA A 465 22.09 -37.72 13.18
N TYR A 466 21.02 -38.37 13.63
CA TYR A 466 19.65 -37.92 13.44
C TYR A 466 18.84 -38.05 14.72
N THR A 467 17.73 -37.32 14.72
CA THR A 467 16.67 -37.45 15.71
C THR A 467 15.31 -37.33 15.03
N GLY A 468 14.26 -37.91 15.62
CA GLY A 468 12.90 -37.73 15.12
C GLY A 468 11.91 -38.69 15.73
N LEU A 469 10.86 -39.01 14.98
CA LEU A 469 9.69 -39.72 15.48
C LEU A 469 9.61 -41.12 14.87
N TYR A 470 9.34 -42.12 15.69
CA TYR A 470 9.10 -43.50 15.29
C TYR A 470 7.68 -43.90 15.66
N LEU A 471 6.96 -44.44 14.69
CA LEU A 471 5.62 -44.98 14.82
C LEU A 471 5.68 -46.47 14.49
N GLY A 472 5.44 -47.33 15.49
CA GLY A 472 5.52 -48.78 15.35
C GLY A 472 4.16 -49.45 15.50
N TYR A 473 4.00 -50.58 14.84
CA TYR A 473 2.92 -51.53 15.08
C TYR A 473 3.51 -52.93 15.23
N ALA A 474 3.04 -53.70 16.19
CA ALA A 474 3.34 -55.13 16.29
C ALA A 474 2.07 -55.92 16.57
N ASN A 475 1.91 -57.04 15.87
CA ASN A 475 0.93 -58.06 16.22
C ASN A 475 1.69 -59.24 16.83
N LYS A 476 1.52 -59.44 18.14
CA LYS A 476 2.22 -60.49 18.88
C LYS A 476 1.27 -61.65 19.16
N GLU A 477 1.72 -62.85 18.87
CA GLU A 477 1.04 -64.10 19.16
C GLU A 477 1.88 -64.86 20.17
N PHE A 478 1.29 -65.20 21.32
CA PHE A 478 1.97 -65.91 22.38
C PHE A 478 1.65 -67.40 22.33
N THR A 479 2.59 -68.23 22.79
CA THR A 479 2.30 -69.64 23.02
C THR A 479 1.16 -69.78 24.04
N PRO A 480 0.29 -70.80 23.94
CA PRO A 480 -0.84 -70.92 24.84
C PRO A 480 -0.40 -71.02 26.32
N ILE A 481 -1.01 -70.19 27.17
CA ILE A 481 -0.69 -70.03 28.59
C ILE A 481 -1.85 -70.56 29.42
N ASN A 482 -1.54 -71.41 30.41
CA ASN A 482 -2.54 -71.88 31.36
C ASN A 482 -2.91 -70.76 32.34
N ALA A 483 -4.18 -70.45 32.47
CA ALA A 483 -4.70 -69.36 33.29
C ALA A 483 -5.84 -69.84 34.19
N LEU A 484 -5.95 -69.26 35.38
CA LEU A 484 -7.12 -69.37 36.23
C LEU A 484 -8.13 -68.30 35.83
N ILE A 485 -9.32 -68.74 35.43
CA ILE A 485 -10.45 -67.88 35.06
C ILE A 485 -11.38 -67.80 36.27
N ILE A 486 -11.59 -66.59 36.75
CA ILE A 486 -12.50 -66.26 37.86
C ILE A 486 -13.69 -65.50 37.24
N PRO A 487 -14.83 -66.18 37.04
CA PRO A 487 -16.00 -65.52 36.45
C PRO A 487 -16.57 -64.44 37.37
N ASN A 488 -17.04 -63.34 36.78
CA ASN A 488 -17.75 -62.29 37.53
C ASN A 488 -19.11 -62.79 38.05
N ASP A 489 -19.71 -63.77 37.35
CA ASP A 489 -20.86 -64.52 37.83
C ASP A 489 -20.43 -65.57 38.86
N LYS A 490 -20.76 -65.30 40.13
CA LYS A 490 -20.39 -66.16 41.28
C LYS A 490 -21.07 -67.53 41.28
N SER A 491 -22.02 -67.79 40.37
CA SER A 491 -22.64 -69.11 40.19
C SER A 491 -21.74 -70.10 39.43
N ILE A 492 -20.69 -69.60 38.74
CA ILE A 492 -19.73 -70.42 38.01
C ILE A 492 -18.44 -70.54 38.85
N PRO A 493 -17.96 -71.76 39.16
CA PRO A 493 -16.72 -71.93 39.92
C PRO A 493 -15.50 -71.50 39.09
N THR A 494 -14.46 -71.05 39.77
CA THR A 494 -13.14 -70.79 39.15
C THR A 494 -12.62 -72.06 38.47
N TYR A 495 -12.12 -71.92 37.24
CA TYR A 495 -11.58 -73.04 36.46
C TYR A 495 -10.29 -72.67 35.73
N SER A 496 -9.49 -73.67 35.37
CA SER A 496 -8.27 -73.49 34.58
C SER A 496 -8.57 -73.63 33.09
N SER A 497 -8.02 -72.75 32.26
CA SER A 497 -8.11 -72.84 30.81
C SER A 497 -6.79 -72.47 30.15
N LEU A 498 -6.52 -73.08 29.01
CA LEU A 498 -5.41 -72.72 28.14
C LEU A 498 -5.85 -71.57 27.23
N LEU A 499 -5.21 -70.41 27.36
CA LEU A 499 -5.49 -69.22 26.57
C LEU A 499 -4.38 -68.99 25.55
N SER A 500 -4.71 -68.54 24.34
CA SER A 500 -3.73 -68.11 23.31
C SER A 500 -3.77 -66.58 23.19
N PRO A 501 -2.91 -65.85 23.91
CA PRO A 501 -2.95 -64.39 23.88
C PRO A 501 -2.46 -63.81 22.55
N ILE A 502 -3.15 -62.77 22.10
CA ILE A 502 -2.75 -61.92 20.98
C ILE A 502 -2.67 -60.48 21.48
N ASP A 503 -1.52 -59.82 21.31
CA ASP A 503 -1.29 -58.43 21.73
C ASP A 503 -0.98 -57.55 20.51
N LYS A 504 -1.90 -56.63 20.19
CA LYS A 504 -1.66 -55.56 19.23
C LYS A 504 -1.02 -54.38 19.93
N GLN A 505 0.23 -54.10 19.58
CA GLN A 505 1.02 -53.04 20.17
C GLN A 505 1.22 -51.90 19.18
N TYR A 506 0.90 -50.67 19.60
CA TYR A 506 1.17 -49.43 18.88
C TYR A 506 2.24 -48.65 19.63
N GLU A 507 3.28 -48.19 18.93
CA GLU A 507 4.45 -47.54 19.53
C GLU A 507 4.59 -46.11 19.03
N ILE A 508 4.93 -45.19 19.93
CA ILE A 508 5.38 -43.83 19.58
C ILE A 508 6.66 -43.57 20.36
N LEU A 509 7.77 -43.41 19.64
CA LEU A 509 9.08 -43.19 20.23
C LEU A 509 9.73 -41.92 19.69
N TRP A 510 10.41 -41.20 20.55
CA TRP A 510 11.48 -40.33 20.13
C TRP A 510 12.68 -41.20 19.76
N ASN A 511 13.11 -41.15 18.51
CA ASN A 511 14.19 -41.96 17.96
C ASN A 511 15.41 -41.10 17.66
N SER A 512 16.57 -41.50 18.15
CA SER A 512 17.86 -40.86 17.86
C SER A 512 18.87 -41.91 17.44
N GLY A 513 19.68 -41.62 16.44
CA GLY A 513 20.59 -42.60 15.88
C GLY A 513 21.70 -42.00 15.02
N MET A 514 22.51 -42.87 14.46
CA MET A 514 23.59 -42.55 13.54
C MET A 514 23.48 -43.45 12.33
N GLN A 515 23.33 -42.85 11.14
CA GLN A 515 23.35 -43.55 9.87
C GLN A 515 24.54 -43.11 9.03
N ILE A 516 25.42 -44.05 8.74
CA ILE A 516 26.62 -43.86 7.93
C ILE A 516 26.39 -44.54 6.60
N LEU A 517 26.35 -43.75 5.52
CA LEU A 517 26.13 -44.23 4.16
C LEU A 517 27.41 -44.08 3.34
N GLY A 518 28.01 -45.22 2.99
CA GLY A 518 29.12 -45.31 2.04
C GLY A 518 28.63 -45.53 0.61
N LYS A 519 29.59 -45.74 -0.31
CA LYS A 519 29.28 -46.16 -1.67
C LYS A 519 28.84 -47.62 -1.63
N PHE A 520 27.60 -47.89 -2.05
CA PHE A 520 26.96 -49.21 -2.06
C PHE A 520 26.62 -49.84 -0.71
N LEU A 521 27.31 -49.50 0.38
CA LEU A 521 27.04 -50.04 1.72
C LEU A 521 26.70 -48.93 2.72
N GLY A 522 25.87 -49.25 3.70
CA GLY A 522 25.54 -48.35 4.81
C GLY A 522 25.17 -49.10 6.08
N GLY A 523 25.29 -48.40 7.21
CA GLY A 523 24.88 -48.89 8.52
C GLY A 523 24.05 -47.84 9.25
N ASP A 524 23.08 -48.29 10.04
CA ASP A 524 22.26 -47.45 10.90
C ASP A 524 22.19 -48.05 12.31
N VAL A 525 22.54 -47.26 13.32
CA VAL A 525 22.40 -47.59 14.75
C VAL A 525 21.44 -46.59 15.37
N TRP A 526 20.42 -47.07 16.07
CA TRP A 526 19.40 -46.19 16.61
C TRP A 526 18.90 -46.63 17.97
N PHE A 527 18.48 -45.64 18.74
CA PHE A 527 17.93 -45.77 20.07
C PHE A 527 16.63 -44.97 20.16
N GLY A 528 15.57 -45.60 20.66
CA GLY A 528 14.26 -44.98 20.81
C GLY A 528 13.72 -45.11 22.22
N VAL A 529 13.11 -44.04 22.75
CA VAL A 529 12.40 -44.03 24.03
C VAL A 529 11.00 -43.45 23.81
N GLY A 530 10.00 -44.08 24.41
CA GLY A 530 8.65 -43.52 24.40
C GLY A 530 7.62 -44.49 24.96
N GLY A 531 6.40 -44.39 24.44
CA GLY A 531 5.25 -45.15 24.92
C GLY A 531 4.82 -46.23 23.95
N ALA A 532 4.28 -47.31 24.50
CA ALA A 532 3.54 -48.31 23.75
C ALA A 532 2.14 -48.47 24.33
N TYR A 533 1.15 -48.59 23.46
CA TYR A 533 -0.22 -48.96 23.80
C TYR A 533 -0.47 -50.39 23.34
N HIS A 534 -0.92 -51.23 24.25
CA HIS A 534 -1.18 -52.64 24.03
C HIS A 534 -2.68 -52.92 24.05
N GLN A 535 -3.14 -53.76 23.14
CA GLN A 535 -4.50 -54.29 23.11
C GLN A 535 -4.43 -55.80 23.09
N LEU A 536 -4.68 -56.38 24.26
CA LEU A 536 -4.66 -57.80 24.50
C LEU A 536 -6.04 -58.40 24.22
N SER A 537 -6.06 -59.43 23.40
CA SER A 537 -7.22 -60.27 23.12
C SER A 537 -6.84 -61.75 23.30
N TYR A 538 -7.86 -62.58 23.50
CA TYR A 538 -7.74 -64.03 23.56
C TYR A 538 -8.62 -64.65 22.48
N ASP A 539 -8.39 -65.92 22.18
CA ASP A 539 -9.24 -66.72 21.28
C ASP A 539 -10.71 -66.73 21.78
N GLU A 540 -11.67 -66.93 20.87
CA GLU A 540 -13.11 -66.61 20.97
C GLU A 540 -13.87 -67.24 22.16
N LYS A 541 -13.24 -68.10 22.96
CA LYS A 541 -13.87 -68.86 24.05
C LYS A 541 -13.92 -68.12 25.40
N VAL A 542 -13.24 -66.98 25.57
CA VAL A 542 -13.20 -66.26 26.86
C VAL A 542 -13.32 -64.74 26.66
N VAL A 543 -14.44 -64.16 27.10
CA VAL A 543 -14.69 -62.71 27.06
C VAL A 543 -14.14 -62.05 28.34
N ILE A 544 -13.15 -61.17 28.19
CA ILE A 544 -12.42 -60.50 29.31
C ILE A 544 -13.35 -59.61 30.16
N LYS A 545 -14.41 -59.07 29.54
CA LYS A 545 -15.35 -58.17 30.22
C LYS A 545 -16.07 -58.84 31.39
N ASP A 546 -16.19 -60.16 31.35
CA ASP A 546 -17.03 -60.95 32.26
C ASP A 546 -16.20 -61.83 33.21
N ASN A 547 -14.87 -61.79 33.15
CA ASN A 547 -13.98 -62.65 33.93
C ASN A 547 -12.69 -61.94 34.36
N GLU A 548 -12.23 -62.19 35.58
CA GLU A 548 -10.86 -61.90 36.01
C GLU A 548 -9.94 -63.09 35.64
N ILE A 549 -8.76 -62.80 35.10
CA ILE A 549 -7.79 -63.82 34.64
C ILE A 549 -6.51 -63.69 35.47
N SER A 550 -6.09 -64.77 36.14
CA SER A 550 -4.95 -64.79 37.05
C SER A 550 -4.19 -66.13 37.00
N GLY A 551 -3.24 -66.34 37.91
CA GLY A 551 -2.51 -67.62 38.03
C GLY A 551 -1.30 -67.78 37.11
N HIS A 552 -0.96 -66.75 36.33
CA HIS A 552 0.27 -66.70 35.55
C HIS A 552 0.84 -65.28 35.49
N GLU A 553 2.17 -65.15 35.57
CA GLU A 553 2.89 -63.86 35.57
C GLU A 553 2.53 -62.97 34.36
N PHE A 554 2.17 -63.59 33.24
CA PHE A 554 1.72 -62.90 32.03
C PHE A 554 0.49 -62.02 32.26
N PHE A 555 -0.50 -62.53 33.00
CA PHE A 555 -1.76 -61.84 33.29
C PHE A 555 -1.62 -60.95 34.52
N GLU A 556 -0.88 -61.37 35.54
CA GLU A 556 -0.66 -60.57 36.76
C GLU A 556 0.03 -59.24 36.49
N LYS A 557 0.97 -59.23 35.53
CA LYS A 557 1.67 -58.00 35.11
C LYS A 557 0.85 -57.14 34.15
N ARG A 558 -0.24 -57.66 33.58
CA ARG A 558 -1.14 -56.98 32.64
C ARG A 558 -2.52 -56.83 33.27
N LYS A 559 -2.64 -55.82 34.12
CA LYS A 559 -3.87 -55.55 34.90
C LYS A 559 -5.11 -55.23 34.06
N SER A 560 -4.94 -54.95 32.77
CA SER A 560 -6.04 -54.60 31.86
C SER A 560 -5.74 -55.05 30.43
N ALA A 561 -6.80 -55.35 29.67
CA ALA A 561 -6.70 -55.70 28.26
C ALA A 561 -6.08 -54.56 27.42
N ASN A 562 -6.32 -53.32 27.83
CA ASN A 562 -5.69 -52.14 27.25
C ASN A 562 -4.71 -51.53 28.25
N GLN A 563 -3.44 -51.38 27.89
CA GLN A 563 -2.44 -50.84 28.81
C GLN A 563 -1.40 -49.97 28.07
N PHE A 564 -0.88 -48.97 28.79
CA PHE A 564 0.25 -48.16 28.33
C PHE A 564 1.52 -48.59 29.04
N THR A 565 2.62 -48.71 28.31
CA THR A 565 3.94 -49.02 28.86
C THR A 565 4.98 -48.04 28.32
N ILE A 566 6.04 -47.83 29.10
CA ILE A 566 7.23 -47.12 28.63
C ILE A 566 8.15 -48.16 28.00
N ILE A 567 8.61 -47.89 26.78
CA ILE A 567 9.50 -48.78 26.06
C ILE A 567 10.76 -48.06 25.62
N MET A 568 11.86 -48.80 25.67
CA MET A 568 13.15 -48.40 25.13
C MET A 568 13.58 -49.45 24.10
N ARG A 569 14.09 -49.00 22.96
CA ARG A 569 14.54 -49.88 21.87
C ARG A 569 15.91 -49.46 21.40
N LEU A 570 16.72 -50.46 21.07
CA LEU A 570 17.98 -50.31 20.35
C LEU A 570 17.87 -51.15 19.09
N GLY A 571 18.29 -50.60 17.96
CA GLY A 571 18.35 -51.32 16.70
C GLY A 571 19.63 -51.03 15.93
N LEU A 572 20.01 -52.00 15.10
CA LEU A 572 21.14 -51.94 14.19
C LEU A 572 20.68 -52.51 12.85
N SER A 573 21.02 -51.85 11.75
CA SER A 573 20.91 -52.41 10.41
C SER A 573 22.17 -52.20 9.60
N ILE A 574 22.43 -53.12 8.67
CA ILE A 574 23.47 -53.01 7.66
C ILE A 574 22.84 -53.36 6.31
N GLY A 575 23.22 -52.65 5.25
CA GLY A 575 22.64 -52.93 3.95
C GLY A 575 23.12 -52.03 2.84
N LEU A 576 22.33 -51.94 1.77
CA LEU A 576 22.73 -51.31 0.51
C LEU A 576 22.34 -49.83 0.46
N ASN A 577 23.23 -48.99 -0.08
CA ASN A 577 22.96 -47.59 -0.36
C ASN A 577 22.97 -47.34 -1.87
N ILE A 578 21.83 -46.89 -2.41
CA ILE A 578 21.65 -46.54 -3.83
C ILE A 578 21.48 -45.02 -3.90
N GLY A 579 22.55 -44.32 -4.27
CA GLY A 579 22.62 -42.85 -4.29
C GLY A 579 24.05 -42.34 -4.12
N ASP A 580 24.25 -41.01 -4.05
CA ASP A 580 25.60 -40.46 -3.90
C ASP A 580 26.17 -40.74 -2.50
N SER A 581 27.30 -41.44 -2.47
CA SER A 581 28.13 -41.73 -1.28
C SER A 581 28.74 -40.50 -0.61
N ARG A 582 28.59 -39.31 -1.20
CA ARG A 582 29.19 -38.05 -0.74
C ARG A 582 28.21 -37.10 -0.04
N MET A 583 27.31 -37.64 0.78
CA MET A 583 26.58 -36.87 1.79
C MET A 583 27.45 -36.61 3.03
N LYS A 584 28.60 -35.97 2.82
CA LYS A 584 29.44 -35.42 3.90
C LYS A 584 28.97 -34.03 4.29
#